data_AF-A0A1V5G9L0-F1
#
_entry.id   AF-A0A1V5G9L0-F1
#
_cell.length_a   1.000
_cell.length_b   1.000
_cell.length_c   1.000
_cell.angle_alpha   90.00
_cell.angle_beta   90.00
_cell.angle_gamma   90.00
#
_symmetry.space_group_name_H-M   'P 1'
#
loop_
_entity.id
_entity.type
_entity.pdbx_description
1 polymer ?
#
loop_
_entity_poly.entity_id
_entity_poly.type
_entity_poly.pdbx_seq_one_letter_code
_entity_poly.pdbx_strand_id
1 'polypeptide(L)'
;MSGVGKESGADIKALASVDKYLNSEHGLVLNNPAFTKYYIEYGEISTYPGGYKENAGIFCHNNAWIICAEAFVGHGDKAFEYYSKIAPAYREAKYSELHRTEPYVYAQMIAGKDAKRHGEAKNSWLTGTAAWNFVAVSQYILGIIPDWDGLKVDPSIPHEWDGFTATRKFRGDTFNITFKNPDHVCKGIKSVTVDGKAIDGNVLPVFGDGNEHSVEVVMG
;
A
#
# COMPACT_ATOMS: atom_id res chain seq x y z
N MET A 1 10.01 -3.87 -3.71
CA MET A 1 9.88 -2.61 -4.48
C MET A 1 11.00 -2.41 -5.50
N SER A 2 12.29 -2.54 -5.13
CA SER A 2 13.42 -2.31 -6.07
C SER A 2 13.68 -3.43 -7.10
N GLY A 3 12.86 -4.48 -7.14
CA GLY A 3 13.04 -5.64 -8.01
C GLY A 3 14.13 -6.64 -7.59
N VAL A 4 14.90 -6.33 -6.54
CA VAL A 4 15.97 -7.22 -6.04
C VAL A 4 15.39 -8.52 -5.48
N GLY A 5 15.97 -9.65 -5.88
CA GLY A 5 15.61 -10.99 -5.38
C GLY A 5 14.64 -11.76 -6.27
N LYS A 6 14.02 -11.12 -7.26
CA LYS A 6 12.98 -11.70 -8.14
C LYS A 6 13.41 -13.00 -8.82
N GLU A 7 14.58 -13.02 -9.46
CA GLU A 7 15.07 -14.20 -10.19
C GLU A 7 15.32 -15.41 -9.28
N SER A 8 15.68 -15.16 -8.02
CA SER A 8 15.93 -16.19 -7.01
C SER A 8 14.69 -16.55 -6.15
N GLY A 9 13.58 -15.82 -6.33
CA GLY A 9 12.39 -15.88 -5.47
C GLY A 9 12.64 -15.42 -4.02
N ALA A 10 13.72 -14.67 -3.77
CA ALA A 10 14.07 -14.18 -2.43
C ALA A 10 13.15 -13.04 -1.96
N ASP A 11 12.59 -12.27 -2.90
CA ASP A 11 11.57 -11.26 -2.65
C ASP A 11 10.29 -11.87 -2.07
N ILE A 12 9.77 -12.95 -2.67
CA ILE A 12 8.60 -13.66 -2.17
C ILE A 12 8.87 -14.29 -0.81
N LYS A 13 10.03 -14.92 -0.62
CA LYS A 13 10.44 -15.48 0.68
C LYS A 13 10.57 -14.40 1.77
N ALA A 14 11.07 -13.22 1.41
CA ALA A 14 11.16 -12.09 2.34
C ALA A 14 9.78 -11.58 2.75
N LEU A 15 8.85 -11.39 1.81
CA LEU A 15 7.48 -10.98 2.09
C LEU A 15 6.72 -12.00 2.94
N ALA A 16 6.89 -13.30 2.66
CA ALA A 16 6.34 -14.37 3.50
C ALA A 16 6.88 -14.33 4.94
N SER A 17 8.15 -13.93 5.12
CA SER A 17 8.74 -13.74 6.46
C SER A 17 8.19 -12.49 7.15
N VAL A 18 7.96 -11.40 6.41
CA VAL A 18 7.29 -10.21 6.94
C VAL A 18 5.90 -10.57 7.46
N ASP A 19 5.09 -11.28 6.68
CA ASP A 19 3.76 -11.74 7.12
C ASP A 19 3.86 -12.61 8.38
N LYS A 20 4.75 -13.61 8.35
CA LYS A 20 4.90 -14.56 9.46
C LYS A 20 5.34 -13.92 10.77
N TYR A 21 6.32 -13.02 10.73
CA TYR A 21 6.99 -12.53 11.95
C TYR A 21 6.58 -11.13 12.36
N LEU A 22 6.19 -10.27 11.42
CA LEU A 22 5.92 -8.84 11.67
C LEU A 22 4.43 -8.51 11.68
N ASN A 23 3.59 -9.32 11.02
CA ASN A 23 2.16 -9.08 10.96
C ASN A 23 1.49 -9.18 12.34
N SER A 24 0.44 -8.38 12.51
CA SER A 24 -0.37 -8.25 13.72
C SER A 24 -1.77 -7.76 13.33
N GLU A 25 -2.71 -7.72 14.29
CA GLU A 25 -4.06 -7.18 14.08
C GLU A 25 -4.06 -5.69 13.68
N HIS A 26 -3.05 -4.91 14.09
CA HIS A 26 -3.05 -3.46 13.93
C HIS A 26 -2.05 -2.94 12.89
N GLY A 27 -1.32 -3.82 12.21
CA GLY A 27 -0.30 -3.48 11.22
C GLY A 27 0.98 -4.30 11.41
N LEU A 28 2.01 -3.97 10.64
CA LEU A 28 3.32 -4.63 10.66
C LEU A 28 4.23 -3.93 11.68
N VAL A 29 4.76 -4.69 12.65
CA VAL A 29 5.80 -4.16 13.56
C VAL A 29 7.13 -3.99 12.83
N LEU A 30 7.94 -3.01 13.25
CA LEU A 30 9.20 -2.66 12.58
C LEU A 30 10.23 -3.79 12.58
N ASN A 31 10.34 -4.52 13.70
CA ASN A 31 11.24 -5.66 13.87
C ASN A 31 10.65 -6.68 14.85
N ASN A 32 11.18 -7.90 14.80
CA ASN A 32 10.84 -8.96 15.74
C ASN A 32 12.06 -9.89 15.94
N PRO A 33 12.39 -10.30 17.18
CA PRO A 33 11.81 -9.86 18.44
C PRO A 33 12.16 -8.40 18.78
N ALA A 34 11.39 -7.80 19.70
CA ALA A 34 11.75 -6.52 20.30
C ALA A 34 13.03 -6.64 21.15
N PHE A 35 13.82 -5.57 21.21
CA PHE A 35 14.98 -5.50 22.11
C PHE A 35 14.52 -5.33 23.56
N THR A 36 15.05 -6.14 24.48
CA THR A 36 14.67 -6.16 25.91
C THR A 36 15.72 -5.55 26.83
N LYS A 37 16.87 -5.14 26.28
CA LYS A 37 17.95 -4.43 26.96
C LYS A 37 18.59 -3.44 25.99
N TYR A 38 19.34 -2.50 26.53
CA TYR A 38 20.14 -1.57 25.71
C TYR A 38 21.34 -2.28 25.07
N TYR A 39 21.58 -1.97 23.80
CA TYR A 39 22.74 -2.40 23.01
C TYR A 39 23.45 -1.16 22.48
N ILE A 40 24.67 -0.92 22.96
CA ILE A 40 25.44 0.29 22.63
C ILE A 40 25.73 0.39 21.13
N GLU A 41 25.98 -0.76 20.50
CA GLU A 41 26.26 -0.92 19.08
C GLU A 41 25.04 -0.69 18.17
N TYR A 42 23.82 -0.73 18.71
CA TYR A 42 22.57 -0.49 17.95
C TYR A 42 21.98 0.90 18.19
N GLY A 43 22.41 1.59 19.24
CA GLY A 43 21.98 2.95 19.54
C GLY A 43 20.52 3.04 19.97
N GLU A 44 19.83 4.11 19.56
CA GLU A 44 18.54 4.54 20.11
C GLU A 44 17.43 3.48 19.98
N ILE A 45 17.45 2.65 18.95
CA ILE A 45 16.43 1.61 18.71
C ILE A 45 16.26 0.66 19.91
N SER A 46 17.31 0.44 20.71
CA SER A 46 17.27 -0.45 21.87
C SER A 46 16.95 0.26 23.19
N THR A 47 16.68 1.57 23.16
CA THR A 47 16.37 2.37 24.35
C THR A 47 14.87 2.44 24.63
N TYR A 48 14.03 2.33 23.60
CA TYR A 48 12.57 2.26 23.77
C TYR A 48 12.16 0.93 24.39
N PRO A 49 11.14 0.90 25.29
CA PRO A 49 10.50 -0.34 25.69
C PRO A 49 9.93 -1.08 24.48
N GLY A 50 9.94 -2.41 24.51
CA GLY A 50 9.45 -3.24 23.41
C GLY A 50 8.00 -2.93 23.01
N GLY A 51 7.76 -2.85 21.70
CA GLY A 51 6.46 -2.54 21.12
C GLY A 51 6.18 -1.05 20.94
N TYR A 52 7.13 -0.16 21.22
CA TYR A 52 6.95 1.27 21.03
C TYR A 52 8.02 1.84 20.13
N LYS A 53 7.62 2.84 19.34
CA LYS A 53 8.53 3.62 18.51
C LYS A 53 9.37 2.66 17.65
N GLU A 54 10.65 2.91 17.46
CA GLU A 54 11.50 2.13 16.57
C GLU A 54 11.78 0.71 17.09
N ASN A 55 11.53 0.42 18.38
CA ASN A 55 11.67 -0.93 18.95
C ASN A 55 10.36 -1.73 18.84
N ALA A 56 10.17 -2.41 17.70
CA ALA A 56 9.00 -3.25 17.43
C ALA A 56 7.63 -2.54 17.55
N GLY A 57 7.59 -1.20 17.44
CA GLY A 57 6.34 -0.49 17.21
C GLY A 57 5.83 -0.73 15.78
N ILE A 58 4.53 -0.56 15.55
CA ILE A 58 3.97 -0.49 14.19
C ILE A 58 4.25 0.91 13.67
N PHE A 59 5.31 1.04 12.88
CA PHE A 59 5.73 2.30 12.28
C PHE A 59 5.02 2.47 10.94
N CYS A 60 3.86 3.13 10.95
CA CYS A 60 2.91 3.10 9.83
C CYS A 60 3.50 3.60 8.49
N HIS A 61 4.54 4.45 8.53
CA HIS A 61 5.24 4.90 7.34
C HIS A 61 5.82 3.73 6.52
N ASN A 62 6.54 2.79 7.18
CA ASN A 62 7.22 1.70 6.48
C ASN A 62 6.26 0.55 6.10
N ASN A 63 5.07 0.51 6.70
CA ASN A 63 4.03 -0.44 6.31
C ASN A 63 3.62 -0.19 4.85
N ALA A 64 3.56 1.08 4.42
CA ALA A 64 3.28 1.43 3.03
C ALA A 64 4.30 0.86 2.03
N TRP A 65 5.56 0.69 2.41
CA TRP A 65 6.54 0.05 1.53
C TRP A 65 6.26 -1.43 1.32
N ILE A 66 5.80 -2.12 2.36
CA ILE A 66 5.37 -3.52 2.25
C ILE A 66 4.09 -3.62 1.44
N ILE A 67 3.12 -2.71 1.63
CA ILE A 67 1.91 -2.63 0.80
C ILE A 67 2.29 -2.47 -0.68
N CYS A 68 3.18 -1.52 -1.01
CA CYS A 68 3.70 -1.36 -2.37
C CYS A 68 4.45 -2.60 -2.86
N ALA A 69 5.20 -3.29 -1.99
CA ALA A 69 5.96 -4.48 -2.37
C ALA A 69 5.05 -5.67 -2.70
N GLU A 70 4.03 -5.94 -1.88
CA GLU A 70 3.02 -6.98 -2.14
C GLU A 70 2.26 -6.69 -3.44
N ALA A 71 1.81 -5.46 -3.63
CA ALA A 71 1.14 -5.04 -4.87
C ALA A 71 2.09 -5.13 -6.10
N PHE A 72 3.37 -4.80 -5.92
CA PHE A 72 4.37 -4.91 -6.99
C PHE A 72 4.55 -6.35 -7.46
N VAL A 73 4.57 -7.32 -6.54
CA VAL A 73 4.70 -8.76 -6.88
C VAL A 73 3.36 -9.43 -7.25
N GLY A 74 2.26 -8.68 -7.24
CA GLY A 74 0.94 -9.15 -7.65
C GLY A 74 0.07 -9.75 -6.54
N HIS A 75 0.46 -9.61 -5.28
CA HIS A 75 -0.32 -10.06 -4.12
C HIS A 75 -1.33 -8.98 -3.67
N GLY A 76 -2.31 -8.67 -4.53
CA GLY A 76 -3.29 -7.60 -4.30
C GLY A 76 -4.12 -7.79 -3.02
N ASP A 77 -4.53 -9.02 -2.69
CA ASP A 77 -5.23 -9.32 -1.43
C ASP A 77 -4.40 -8.93 -0.21
N LYS A 78 -3.11 -9.30 -0.20
CA LYS A 78 -2.21 -9.05 0.92
C LYS A 78 -1.86 -7.57 1.05
N ALA A 79 -1.66 -6.88 -0.08
CA ALA A 79 -1.46 -5.43 -0.11
C ALA A 79 -2.65 -4.70 0.52
N PHE A 80 -3.89 -5.10 0.18
CA PHE A 80 -5.10 -4.48 0.72
C PHE A 80 -5.37 -4.88 2.18
N GLU A 81 -5.06 -6.10 2.59
CA GLU A 81 -5.07 -6.53 4.00
C GLU A 81 -4.21 -5.58 4.85
N TYR A 82 -2.95 -5.36 4.44
CA TYR A 82 -2.04 -4.48 5.17
C TYR A 82 -2.51 -3.01 5.16
N TYR A 83 -2.99 -2.51 4.02
CA TYR A 83 -3.55 -1.17 3.91
C TYR A 83 -4.71 -0.95 4.90
N SER A 84 -5.68 -1.85 4.89
CA SER A 84 -6.89 -1.74 5.73
C SER A 84 -6.60 -1.85 7.24
N LYS A 85 -5.53 -2.55 7.65
CA LYS A 85 -5.11 -2.60 9.05
C LYS A 85 -4.71 -1.24 9.63
N ILE A 86 -4.18 -0.34 8.80
CA ILE A 86 -3.64 0.97 9.24
C ILE A 86 -4.44 2.17 8.73
N ALA A 87 -5.26 2.01 7.69
CA ALA A 87 -6.08 3.07 7.12
C ALA A 87 -7.15 3.55 8.12
N PRO A 88 -7.24 4.87 8.43
CA PRO A 88 -8.11 5.37 9.49
C PRO A 88 -9.58 4.96 9.37
N ALA A 89 -10.16 5.05 8.16
CA ALA A 89 -11.55 4.68 7.88
C ALA A 89 -11.87 3.20 8.18
N TYR A 90 -10.89 2.29 8.03
CA TYR A 90 -11.06 0.87 8.36
C TYR A 90 -10.89 0.59 9.86
N ARG A 91 -10.28 1.53 10.59
CA ARG A 91 -10.04 1.41 12.03
C ARG A 91 -11.13 2.09 12.86
N GLU A 92 -11.84 3.07 12.31
CA GLU A 92 -12.80 3.92 13.01
C GLU A 92 -13.82 3.10 13.82
N ALA A 93 -14.57 2.22 13.16
CA ALA A 93 -15.68 1.51 13.79
C ALA A 93 -15.24 0.55 14.91
N LYS A 94 -14.09 -0.12 14.74
CA LYS A 94 -13.64 -1.19 15.65
C LYS A 94 -12.67 -0.69 16.72
N TYR A 95 -11.84 0.29 16.40
CA TYR A 95 -10.67 0.61 17.21
C TYR A 95 -10.60 2.05 17.69
N SER A 96 -11.56 2.96 17.43
CA SER A 96 -11.41 4.37 17.85
C SER A 96 -11.04 4.54 19.33
N GLU A 97 -11.74 3.85 20.24
CA GLU A 97 -11.45 3.88 21.68
C GLU A 97 -10.05 3.36 22.04
N LEU A 98 -9.60 2.31 21.35
CA LEU A 98 -8.27 1.73 21.51
C LEU A 98 -7.19 2.60 20.86
N HIS A 99 -7.49 3.23 19.72
CA HIS A 99 -6.52 3.93 18.88
C HIS A 99 -6.10 5.27 19.50
N ARG A 100 -6.98 5.91 20.30
CA ARG A 100 -6.73 7.14 21.09
C ARG A 100 -6.41 8.40 20.29
N THR A 101 -6.23 8.32 18.97
CA THR A 101 -6.03 9.47 18.07
C THR A 101 -7.18 9.57 17.07
N GLU A 102 -7.14 10.61 16.25
CA GLU A 102 -8.16 10.93 15.25
C GLU A 102 -8.47 9.76 14.29
N PRO A 103 -9.74 9.40 14.06
CA PRO A 103 -10.12 8.26 13.21
C PRO A 103 -10.13 8.57 11.71
N TYR A 104 -9.66 9.75 11.30
CA TYR A 104 -9.71 10.23 9.91
C TYR A 104 -8.35 10.65 9.35
N VAL A 105 -7.27 10.56 10.14
CA VAL A 105 -5.89 10.80 9.69
C VAL A 105 -4.96 9.70 10.19
N TYR A 106 -3.87 9.48 9.46
CA TYR A 106 -2.84 8.54 9.90
C TYR A 106 -2.06 9.07 11.11
N ALA A 107 -1.56 8.15 11.92
CA ALA A 107 -0.54 8.39 12.94
C ALA A 107 0.83 7.85 12.52
N GLN A 108 1.89 8.37 13.12
CA GLN A 108 3.25 7.87 12.89
C GLN A 108 3.41 6.43 13.37
N MET A 109 2.91 6.15 14.58
CA MET A 109 3.13 4.87 15.26
C MET A 109 1.87 4.38 15.95
N ILE A 110 1.62 3.08 15.84
CA ILE A 110 0.70 2.31 16.67
C ILE A 110 1.54 1.36 17.54
N ALA A 111 1.22 1.25 18.83
CA ALA A 111 1.95 0.36 19.71
C ALA A 111 1.84 -1.09 19.22
N GLY A 112 2.99 -1.76 19.06
CA GLY A 112 3.14 -3.10 18.51
C GLY A 112 2.78 -4.21 19.50
N LYS A 113 2.87 -5.46 19.04
CA LYS A 113 2.38 -6.65 19.78
C LYS A 113 3.13 -6.96 21.08
N ASP A 114 4.34 -6.43 21.24
CA ASP A 114 5.13 -6.53 22.48
C ASP A 114 4.75 -5.47 23.54
N ALA A 115 3.92 -4.48 23.18
CA ALA A 115 3.47 -3.43 24.09
C ALA A 115 2.20 -3.83 24.85
N LYS A 116 2.14 -3.48 26.15
CA LYS A 116 0.89 -3.59 26.95
C LYS A 116 -0.29 -2.80 26.37
N ARG A 117 0.00 -1.81 25.52
CA ARG A 117 -0.97 -0.90 24.90
C ARG A 117 -1.16 -1.20 23.41
N HIS A 118 -1.00 -2.46 23.00
CA HIS A 118 -1.09 -2.85 21.58
C HIS A 118 -2.35 -2.25 20.93
N GLY A 119 -2.17 -1.48 19.85
CA GLY A 119 -3.25 -0.80 19.14
C GLY A 119 -3.43 0.70 19.45
N GLU A 120 -2.86 1.22 20.54
CA GLU A 120 -2.86 2.66 20.84
C GLU A 120 -1.87 3.41 19.92
N ALA A 121 -2.36 4.46 19.25
CA ALA A 121 -1.54 5.32 18.41
C ALA A 121 -0.93 6.50 19.15
N LYS A 122 0.14 7.05 18.58
CA LYS A 122 0.83 8.29 19.00
C LYS A 122 1.32 9.07 17.78
N ASN A 123 1.49 10.38 17.97
CA ASN A 123 2.02 11.30 16.96
C ASN A 123 1.14 11.29 15.68
N SER A 124 -0.13 11.70 15.83
CA SER A 124 -1.06 11.85 14.71
C SER A 124 -0.68 13.03 13.80
N TRP A 125 -1.32 13.08 12.62
CA TRP A 125 -1.17 14.12 11.59
C TRP A 125 0.18 14.17 10.88
N LEU A 126 1.23 14.61 11.57
CA LEU A 126 2.50 15.00 10.96
C LEU A 126 3.40 13.78 10.76
N THR A 127 3.04 12.95 9.78
CA THR A 127 3.77 11.74 9.41
C THR A 127 3.78 11.53 7.90
N GLY A 128 4.91 11.03 7.38
CA GLY A 128 5.02 10.58 5.99
C GLY A 128 4.11 9.40 5.64
N THR A 129 3.50 8.74 6.64
CA THR A 129 2.47 7.69 6.44
C THR A 129 1.38 8.15 5.48
N ALA A 130 0.93 9.41 5.58
CA ALA A 130 -0.12 9.94 4.72
C ALA A 130 0.29 9.94 3.24
N ALA A 131 1.46 10.50 2.93
CA ALA A 131 1.97 10.56 1.56
C ALA A 131 2.23 9.16 1.00
N TRP A 132 2.89 8.30 1.77
CA TRP A 132 3.23 6.95 1.31
C TRP A 132 2.02 6.03 1.15
N ASN A 133 1.01 6.12 2.02
CA ASN A 133 -0.22 5.35 1.81
C ASN A 133 -1.04 5.88 0.64
N PHE A 134 -1.01 7.20 0.37
CA PHE A 134 -1.61 7.72 -0.85
C PHE A 134 -0.92 7.17 -2.10
N VAL A 135 0.42 7.10 -2.12
CA VAL A 135 1.17 6.44 -3.19
C VAL A 135 0.81 4.95 -3.28
N ALA A 136 0.79 4.23 -2.16
CA ALA A 136 0.49 2.80 -2.13
C ALA A 136 -0.90 2.49 -2.69
N VAL A 137 -1.94 3.20 -2.24
CA VAL A 137 -3.30 2.93 -2.70
C VAL A 137 -3.52 3.43 -4.12
N SER A 138 -3.12 4.66 -4.47
CA SER A 138 -3.44 5.24 -5.77
C SER A 138 -2.59 4.68 -6.92
N GLN A 139 -1.32 4.36 -6.66
CA GLN A 139 -0.37 3.99 -7.71
C GLN A 139 -0.04 2.50 -7.71
N TYR A 140 -0.05 1.79 -6.58
CA TYR A 140 0.33 0.37 -6.52
C TYR A 140 -0.89 -0.57 -6.43
N ILE A 141 -1.86 -0.27 -5.56
CA ILE A 141 -3.10 -1.06 -5.46
C ILE A 141 -4.02 -0.76 -6.65
N LEU A 142 -4.44 0.50 -6.78
CA LEU A 142 -5.29 0.93 -7.90
C LEU A 142 -4.50 1.04 -9.22
N GLY A 143 -3.17 1.05 -9.16
CA GLY A 143 -2.34 0.92 -10.36
C GLY A 143 -2.27 2.13 -11.27
N ILE A 144 -2.65 3.34 -10.84
CA ILE A 144 -2.68 4.53 -11.71
C ILE A 144 -1.39 5.33 -11.50
N ILE A 145 -0.40 5.09 -12.35
CA ILE A 145 1.00 5.49 -12.14
C ILE A 145 1.42 6.52 -13.19
N PRO A 146 1.68 7.79 -12.81
CA PRO A 146 2.38 8.72 -13.69
C PRO A 146 3.73 8.13 -14.13
N ASP A 147 3.95 8.01 -15.44
CA ASP A 147 5.21 7.55 -16.02
C ASP A 147 5.79 8.63 -16.96
N TRP A 148 6.99 8.42 -17.48
CA TRP A 148 7.68 9.39 -18.34
C TRP A 148 6.91 9.64 -19.64
N ASP A 149 6.50 8.57 -20.31
CA ASP A 149 5.90 8.61 -21.64
C ASP A 149 4.36 8.68 -21.61
N GLY A 150 3.74 8.53 -20.44
CA GLY A 150 2.28 8.51 -20.33
C GLY A 150 1.77 8.19 -18.94
N LEU A 151 0.49 7.84 -18.87
CA LEU A 151 -0.15 7.38 -17.64
C LEU A 151 -0.21 5.86 -17.66
N LYS A 152 0.61 5.18 -16.84
CA LYS A 152 0.57 3.73 -16.74
C LYS A 152 -0.61 3.26 -15.90
N VAL A 153 -1.27 2.20 -16.35
CA VAL A 153 -2.29 1.47 -15.59
C VAL A 153 -1.74 0.06 -15.29
N ASP A 154 -1.65 -0.34 -14.02
CA ASP A 154 -1.13 -1.65 -13.60
C ASP A 154 -1.69 -2.03 -12.20
N PRO A 155 -2.99 -2.33 -12.09
CA PRO A 155 -3.65 -2.56 -10.80
C PRO A 155 -3.18 -3.86 -10.15
N SER A 156 -3.08 -3.85 -8.83
CA SER A 156 -2.91 -5.02 -7.98
C SER A 156 -3.93 -5.00 -6.84
N ILE A 157 -5.13 -5.51 -7.11
CA ILE A 157 -6.32 -5.39 -6.24
C ILE A 157 -6.70 -6.74 -5.62
N PRO A 158 -7.58 -6.75 -4.60
CA PRO A 158 -8.15 -7.99 -4.11
C PRO A 158 -8.86 -8.77 -5.22
N HIS A 159 -8.72 -10.10 -5.23
CA HIS A 159 -9.29 -10.93 -6.29
C HIS A 159 -10.83 -10.88 -6.31
N GLU A 160 -11.45 -10.63 -5.16
CA GLU A 160 -12.91 -10.53 -5.01
C GLU A 160 -13.52 -9.29 -5.70
N TRP A 161 -12.72 -8.31 -6.12
CA TRP A 161 -13.23 -7.11 -6.77
C TRP A 161 -13.60 -7.39 -8.24
N ASP A 162 -14.84 -7.11 -8.63
CA ASP A 162 -15.30 -7.14 -10.03
C ASP A 162 -14.60 -6.09 -10.91
N GLY A 163 -14.05 -5.04 -10.29
CA GLY A 163 -13.49 -3.87 -10.94
C GLY A 163 -13.70 -2.60 -10.13
N PHE A 164 -13.31 -1.46 -10.70
CA PHE A 164 -13.52 -0.14 -10.11
C PHE A 164 -13.41 0.96 -11.17
N THR A 165 -13.85 2.17 -10.85
CA THR A 165 -13.70 3.33 -11.73
C THR A 165 -12.84 4.40 -11.08
N ALA A 166 -12.08 5.14 -11.88
CA ALA A 166 -11.29 6.27 -11.41
C ALA A 166 -11.26 7.40 -12.45
N THR A 167 -11.28 8.64 -11.97
CA THR A 167 -11.03 9.82 -12.80
C THR A 167 -9.66 10.38 -12.46
N ARG A 168 -8.76 10.47 -13.45
CA ARG A 168 -7.40 10.98 -13.27
C ARG A 168 -7.13 12.14 -14.21
N LYS A 169 -6.95 13.34 -13.65
CA LYS A 169 -6.38 14.47 -14.38
C LYS A 169 -4.88 14.27 -14.55
N PHE A 170 -4.36 14.32 -15.76
CA PHE A 170 -2.93 14.10 -16.04
C PHE A 170 -2.49 14.89 -17.28
N ARG A 171 -1.45 15.71 -17.13
CA ARG A 171 -0.79 16.49 -18.21
C ARG A 171 -1.73 17.31 -19.12
N GLY A 172 -2.85 17.79 -18.59
CA GLY A 172 -3.82 18.63 -19.30
C GLY A 172 -5.16 17.94 -19.55
N ASP A 173 -5.16 16.61 -19.63
CA ASP A 173 -6.34 15.82 -19.98
C ASP A 173 -6.98 15.18 -18.75
N THR A 174 -8.21 14.69 -18.90
CA THR A 174 -8.94 13.91 -17.88
C THR A 174 -9.20 12.50 -18.39
N PHE A 175 -8.65 11.50 -17.70
CA PHE A 175 -8.88 10.09 -18.02
C PHE A 175 -9.98 9.54 -17.13
N ASN A 176 -11.09 9.08 -17.74
CA ASN A 176 -12.18 8.36 -17.07
C ASN A 176 -11.94 6.87 -17.27
N ILE A 177 -11.34 6.22 -16.27
CA ILE A 177 -10.82 4.86 -16.36
C ILE A 177 -11.79 3.89 -15.69
N THR A 178 -12.20 2.86 -16.42
CA THR A 178 -12.98 1.73 -15.92
C THR A 178 -12.10 0.49 -15.94
N PHE A 179 -11.84 -0.07 -14.75
CA PHE A 179 -11.17 -1.34 -14.56
C PHE A 179 -12.20 -2.46 -14.40
N LYS A 180 -12.01 -3.57 -15.11
CA LYS A 180 -12.85 -4.77 -15.06
C LYS A 180 -11.99 -5.99 -14.74
N ASN A 181 -12.45 -6.85 -13.85
CA ASN A 181 -11.73 -8.04 -13.42
C ASN A 181 -12.60 -9.31 -13.56
N PRO A 182 -12.97 -9.70 -14.80
CA PRO A 182 -13.89 -10.80 -15.03
C PRO A 182 -13.34 -12.16 -14.59
N ASP A 183 -12.01 -12.29 -14.58
CA ASP A 183 -11.30 -13.53 -14.26
C ASP A 183 -10.88 -13.57 -12.76
N HIS A 184 -11.28 -12.57 -11.96
CA HIS A 184 -10.98 -12.44 -10.53
C HIS A 184 -9.49 -12.69 -10.21
N VAL A 185 -8.59 -12.03 -10.95
CA VAL A 185 -7.14 -12.07 -10.71
C VAL A 185 -6.73 -10.91 -9.82
N CYS A 186 -5.63 -11.05 -9.06
CA CYS A 186 -5.11 -9.93 -8.28
C CYS A 186 -4.36 -8.90 -9.13
N LYS A 187 -3.70 -9.34 -10.20
CA LYS A 187 -2.86 -8.50 -11.06
C LYS A 187 -2.73 -9.14 -12.44
N GLY A 188 -2.55 -8.31 -13.46
CA GLY A 188 -2.46 -8.71 -14.86
C GLY A 188 -3.41 -7.87 -15.71
N ILE A 189 -2.94 -7.44 -16.89
CA ILE A 189 -3.76 -6.69 -17.85
C ILE A 189 -3.85 -7.51 -19.12
N LYS A 190 -5.10 -7.81 -19.49
CA LYS A 190 -5.45 -8.54 -20.70
C LYS A 190 -5.61 -7.61 -21.89
N SER A 191 -6.21 -6.44 -21.70
CA SER A 191 -6.38 -5.44 -22.75
C SER A 191 -6.65 -4.04 -22.20
N VAL A 192 -6.25 -3.03 -22.98
CA VAL A 192 -6.57 -1.62 -22.72
C VAL A 192 -7.14 -0.99 -23.98
N THR A 193 -8.21 -0.21 -23.82
CA THR A 193 -8.75 0.65 -24.89
C THR A 193 -8.82 2.09 -24.44
N VAL A 194 -8.56 3.02 -25.36
CA VAL A 194 -8.69 4.46 -25.17
C VAL A 194 -9.58 5.01 -26.27
N ASP A 195 -10.67 5.68 -25.89
CA ASP A 195 -11.71 6.18 -26.80
C ASP A 195 -12.20 5.11 -27.79
N GLY A 196 -12.39 3.89 -27.28
CA GLY A 196 -12.86 2.72 -28.03
C GLY A 196 -11.82 2.06 -28.93
N LYS A 197 -10.56 2.54 -28.95
CA LYS A 197 -9.47 1.95 -29.74
C LYS A 197 -8.52 1.18 -28.84
N ALA A 198 -8.21 -0.06 -29.19
CA ALA A 198 -7.20 -0.85 -28.50
C ALA A 198 -5.82 -0.20 -28.63
N ILE A 199 -5.03 -0.28 -27.55
CA ILE A 199 -3.61 0.10 -27.53
C ILE A 199 -2.75 -1.09 -27.14
N ASP A 200 -1.49 -1.06 -27.54
CA ASP A 200 -0.49 -2.03 -27.08
C ASP A 200 0.08 -1.61 -25.72
N GLY A 201 0.25 -2.59 -24.83
CA GLY A 201 0.76 -2.36 -23.49
C GLY A 201 -0.25 -1.66 -22.57
N ASN A 202 0.29 -0.96 -21.56
CA ASN A 202 -0.51 -0.40 -20.47
C ASN A 202 -0.14 1.06 -20.12
N VAL A 203 0.51 1.77 -21.04
CA VAL A 203 0.83 3.19 -20.90
C VAL A 203 -0.09 3.98 -21.80
N LEU A 204 -1.01 4.73 -21.19
CA LEU A 204 -1.95 5.57 -21.91
C LEU A 204 -1.19 6.75 -22.55
N PRO A 205 -1.47 7.09 -23.82
CA PRO A 205 -0.81 8.19 -24.50
C PRO A 205 -1.14 9.53 -23.86
N VAL A 206 -0.26 10.52 -24.08
CA VAL A 206 -0.51 11.92 -23.72
C VAL A 206 -1.13 12.62 -24.91
N PHE A 207 -2.34 13.15 -24.76
CA PHE A 207 -3.04 13.87 -25.83
C PHE A 207 -2.72 15.36 -25.78
N GLY A 208 -2.76 15.97 -24.59
CA GLY A 208 -2.47 17.39 -24.38
C GLY A 208 -3.50 18.31 -25.04
N ASP A 209 -4.72 17.83 -25.28
CA ASP A 209 -5.79 18.56 -25.95
C ASP A 209 -6.80 19.17 -24.96
N GLY A 210 -6.70 18.83 -23.68
CA GLY A 210 -7.56 19.35 -22.61
C GLY A 210 -8.90 18.63 -22.49
N ASN A 211 -9.10 17.52 -23.20
CA ASN A 211 -10.37 16.80 -23.26
C ASN A 211 -10.48 15.69 -22.21
N GLU A 212 -11.64 15.03 -22.22
CA GLU A 212 -11.89 13.80 -21.50
C GLU A 212 -11.69 12.59 -22.40
N HIS A 213 -10.96 11.58 -21.92
CA HIS A 213 -10.73 10.32 -22.62
C HIS A 213 -11.32 9.17 -21.82
N SER A 214 -12.08 8.32 -22.51
CA SER A 214 -12.65 7.10 -21.92
C SER A 214 -11.62 5.97 -22.02
N VAL A 215 -11.30 5.35 -20.89
CA VAL A 215 -10.35 4.25 -20.82
C VAL A 215 -11.03 3.02 -20.24
N GLU A 216 -10.92 1.89 -20.93
CA GLU A 216 -11.31 0.58 -20.39
C GLU A 216 -10.07 -0.29 -20.22
N VAL A 217 -9.89 -0.83 -19.01
CA VAL A 217 -8.82 -1.76 -18.66
C VAL A 217 -9.47 -3.07 -18.24
N VAL A 218 -9.16 -4.16 -18.94
CA VAL A 218 -9.62 -5.51 -18.58
C VAL A 218 -8.44 -6.28 -18.00
N MET A 219 -8.60 -6.76 -16.78
CA MET A 219 -7.65 -7.63 -16.09
C MET A 219 -7.86 -9.09 -16.52
N GLY A 220 -6.80 -9.89 -16.44
CA GLY A 220 -6.79 -11.33 -16.75
C GLY A 220 -5.40 -11.86 -17.05
#